data_AF-A0A2S9GK61-F1
#
_entry.id   AF-A0A2S9GK61-F1
#
_cell.length_a   1.000
_cell.length_b   1.000
_cell.length_c   1.000
_cell.angle_alpha   90.00
_cell.angle_beta   90.00
_cell.angle_gamma   90.00
#
_symmetry.space_group_name_H-M   'P 1'
#
loop_
_entity.id
_entity.type
_entity.pdbx_description
1 polymer ?
#
loop_
_entity_poly.entity_id
_entity_poly.type
_entity_poly.pdbx_seq_one_letter_code
_entity_poly.pdbx_strand_id
1 'polypeptide(L)'
;KHYASVGGDHNPIHTNSIAAKLFGFPTVIAHGMFSAAAVLANIEGQLPDAVKYSVRFAKPVVLPARAGLYVQRDADGWDLTLRH
;
A
#
# COMPACT_ATOMS: atom_id res chain seq x y z
N LYS A 1 9.24 -8.23 -3.52
CA LYS A 1 9.36 -9.57 -4.15
C LYS A 1 8.42 -10.60 -3.51
N HIS A 2 8.45 -10.84 -2.19
CA HIS A 2 7.52 -11.79 -1.55
C HIS A 2 6.04 -11.47 -1.83
N TYR A 3 5.62 -10.21 -1.70
CA TYR A 3 4.23 -9.83 -2.01
C TYR A 3 3.81 -10.15 -3.45
N ALA A 4 4.69 -9.99 -4.44
CA ALA A 4 4.38 -10.36 -5.84
C ALA A 4 4.08 -11.86 -5.96
N SER A 5 4.88 -12.70 -5.30
CA SER A 5 4.72 -14.16 -5.32
C SER A 5 3.43 -14.62 -4.63
N VAL A 6 3.02 -13.96 -3.55
CA VAL A 6 1.82 -14.34 -2.78
C VAL A 6 0.55 -13.71 -3.35
N GLY A 7 0.62 -12.45 -3.76
CA GLY A 7 -0.52 -11.67 -4.26
C GLY A 7 -0.79 -11.83 -5.77
N GLY A 8 0.04 -12.57 -6.50
CA GLY A 8 -0.15 -12.86 -7.92
C GLY A 8 0.20 -11.72 -8.89
N ASP A 9 0.33 -10.48 -8.40
CA ASP A 9 0.77 -9.34 -9.23
C ASP A 9 2.30 -9.33 -9.42
N HIS A 10 2.71 -9.78 -10.60
CA HIS A 10 4.09 -9.87 -11.04
C HIS A 10 4.54 -8.70 -11.94
N ASN A 11 3.84 -7.56 -11.92
CA ASN A 11 4.28 -6.38 -12.66
C ASN A 11 5.73 -6.00 -12.30
N PRO A 12 6.66 -5.95 -13.27
CA PRO A 12 8.09 -5.85 -13.00
C PRO A 12 8.51 -4.50 -12.38
N ILE A 13 7.67 -3.46 -12.41
CA ILE A 13 7.95 -2.19 -11.72
C ILE A 13 8.11 -2.36 -10.20
N HIS A 14 7.62 -3.47 -9.63
CA HIS A 14 7.69 -3.78 -8.21
C HIS A 14 8.89 -4.66 -7.81
N THR A 15 9.59 -5.26 -8.77
CA THR A 15 10.60 -6.30 -8.47
C THR A 15 11.91 -6.15 -9.25
N ASN A 16 11.92 -5.38 -10.33
CA ASN A 16 13.08 -5.14 -11.19
C ASN A 16 13.31 -3.63 -11.36
N SER A 17 14.45 -3.14 -10.88
CA SER A 17 14.80 -1.72 -10.93
C SER A 17 15.02 -1.19 -12.35
N ILE A 18 15.45 -2.04 -13.29
CA ILE A 18 15.61 -1.67 -14.71
C ILE A 18 14.23 -1.42 -15.32
N ALA A 19 13.29 -2.35 -15.10
CA ALA A 19 11.92 -2.19 -15.57
C ALA A 19 11.26 -0.95 -14.94
N ALA A 20 11.38 -0.76 -13.63
CA ALA A 20 10.84 0.42 -12.95
C ALA A 20 11.36 1.74 -13.56
N LYS A 21 12.65 1.82 -13.89
CA LYS A 21 13.25 2.97 -14.59
C LYS A 21 12.69 3.16 -15.99
N LEU A 22 12.49 2.08 -16.75
CA LEU A 22 11.88 2.14 -18.08
C LEU A 22 10.45 2.71 -18.04
N PHE A 23 9.73 2.47 -16.95
CA PHE A 23 8.38 3.00 -16.71
C PHE A 23 8.37 4.34 -15.93
N GLY A 24 9.52 5.02 -15.81
CA GLY A 24 9.60 6.39 -15.27
C GLY A 24 9.76 6.51 -13.76
N PHE A 25 9.99 5.41 -13.04
CA PHE A 25 10.27 5.45 -11.61
C PHE A 25 11.79 5.48 -11.32
N PRO A 26 12.26 6.16 -10.27
CA PRO A 26 13.68 6.19 -9.94
C PRO A 26 14.24 4.81 -9.52
N THR A 27 13.39 3.98 -8.92
CA THR A 27 13.65 2.58 -8.52
C THR A 27 12.31 1.87 -8.35
N VAL A 28 12.32 0.60 -7.91
CA VAL A 28 11.11 -0.19 -7.69
C VAL A 28 10.17 0.47 -6.68
N ILE A 29 8.88 0.32 -6.91
CA ILE A 29 7.81 0.87 -6.05
C ILE A 29 7.04 -0.27 -5.39
N ALA A 30 6.48 -0.05 -4.20
CA ALA A 30 5.58 -1.02 -3.58
C ALA A 30 4.28 -1.16 -4.39
N HIS A 31 3.66 -2.35 -4.35
CA HIS A 31 2.31 -2.56 -4.87
C HIS A 31 1.31 -1.68 -4.09
N GLY A 32 0.36 -1.06 -4.78
CA GLY A 32 -0.69 -0.29 -4.11
C GLY A 32 -1.47 -1.15 -3.11
N MET A 33 -1.87 -2.36 -3.53
CA MET A 33 -2.61 -3.29 -2.68
C MET A 33 -1.79 -3.85 -1.52
N PHE A 34 -0.45 -3.87 -1.61
CA PHE A 34 0.39 -4.17 -0.45
C PHE A 34 0.25 -3.10 0.61
N SER A 35 0.36 -1.82 0.23
CA SER A 35 0.18 -0.71 1.16
C SER A 35 -1.24 -0.65 1.72
N ALA A 36 -2.26 -0.88 0.90
CA ALA A 36 -3.66 -0.90 1.34
C ALA A 36 -3.92 -2.00 2.40
N ALA A 37 -3.33 -3.19 2.23
CA ALA A 37 -3.44 -4.24 3.23
C ALA A 37 -2.63 -3.92 4.50
N ALA A 38 -1.37 -3.48 4.35
CA ALA A 38 -0.46 -3.27 5.47
C ALA A 38 -0.94 -2.22 6.48
N VAL A 39 -1.69 -1.20 6.05
CA VAL A 39 -2.19 -0.15 6.94
C VAL A 39 -3.34 -0.61 7.85
N LEU A 40 -3.95 -1.78 7.60
CA LEU A 40 -5.07 -2.30 8.39
C LEU A 40 -4.63 -3.05 9.65
N ALA A 41 -3.35 -3.43 9.78
CA ALA A 41 -2.85 -4.37 10.79
C ALA A 41 -3.25 -4.06 12.24
N ASN A 42 -3.42 -2.78 12.61
CA ASN A 42 -3.79 -2.39 13.97
C ASN A 42 -5.30 -2.19 14.18
N ILE A 43 -6.08 -2.09 13.10
CA ILE A 43 -7.52 -1.77 13.16
C ILE A 43 -8.41 -2.93 12.68
N GLU A 44 -7.87 -3.90 11.97
CA GLU A 44 -8.67 -4.97 11.33
C GLU A 44 -9.50 -5.78 12.33
N GLY A 45 -9.01 -5.99 13.54
CA GLY A 45 -9.75 -6.67 14.62
C GLY A 45 -10.92 -5.86 15.22
N GLN A 46 -11.11 -4.62 14.79
CA GLN A 46 -12.23 -3.76 15.21
C GLN A 46 -13.24 -3.51 14.08
N LEU A 47 -13.00 -4.07 12.89
CA LEU A 47 -13.90 -3.90 11.76
C LEU A 47 -15.11 -4.84 11.92
N PRO A 48 -16.32 -4.38 11.58
CA PRO A 48 -17.49 -5.26 11.52
C PRO A 48 -17.39 -6.22 10.33
N ASP A 49 -18.15 -7.32 10.37
CA ASP A 49 -18.20 -8.31 9.29
C ASP A 49 -18.56 -7.69 7.93
N ALA A 50 -19.44 -6.68 7.94
CA ALA A 50 -19.83 -5.91 6.77
C ALA A 50 -19.17 -4.53 6.79
N VAL A 51 -18.17 -4.31 5.94
CA VAL A 51 -17.41 -3.06 5.86
C VAL A 51 -17.14 -2.67 4.41
N LYS A 52 -17.11 -1.36 4.13
CA LYS A 52 -16.64 -0.81 2.85
C LYS A 52 -15.27 -0.18 3.06
N TYR A 53 -14.28 -0.66 2.30
CA TYR A 53 -12.94 -0.08 2.29
C TYR A 53 -12.67 0.62 0.95
N SER A 54 -12.43 1.93 0.99
CA SER A 54 -12.16 2.75 -0.20
C SER A 54 -10.75 3.32 -0.13
N VAL A 55 -9.95 3.14 -1.18
CA VAL A 55 -8.54 3.55 -1.20
C VAL A 55 -8.29 4.44 -2.41
N ARG A 56 -7.60 5.57 -2.18
CA ARG A 56 -7.05 6.42 -3.23
C ARG A 56 -5.54 6.40 -3.17
N PHE A 57 -4.90 5.85 -4.19
CA PHE A 57 -3.45 5.94 -4.35
C PHE A 57 -3.06 7.29 -4.96
N ALA A 58 -2.06 7.94 -4.36
CA ALA A 58 -1.58 9.25 -4.80
C ALA A 58 -0.13 9.17 -5.29
N LYS A 59 0.85 9.36 -4.40
CA LYS A 59 2.28 9.21 -4.75
C LYS A 59 2.70 7.74 -4.65
N PRO A 60 3.53 7.23 -5.58
CA PRO A 60 4.08 5.88 -5.48
C PRO A 60 5.01 5.76 -4.26
N VAL A 61 4.99 4.61 -3.60
CA VAL A 61 5.90 4.29 -2.48
C VAL A 61 7.20 3.73 -3.06
N VAL A 62 8.18 4.61 -3.27
CA VAL A 62 9.51 4.28 -3.83
C VAL A 62 10.37 3.55 -2.78
N LEU A 63 10.96 2.41 -3.11
CA LEU A 63 11.66 1.55 -2.16
C LEU A 63 13.19 1.71 -2.16
N PRO A 64 13.87 1.57 -1.00
CA PRO A 64 13.30 1.33 0.33
C PRO A 64 12.59 2.58 0.89
N ALA A 65 11.48 2.38 1.60
CA ALA A 65 10.67 3.46 2.17
C ALA A 65 10.48 3.30 3.68
N ARG A 66 10.39 4.42 4.38
CA ARG A 66 9.77 4.53 5.71
C ARG A 66 8.62 5.52 5.60
N ALA A 67 7.40 5.06 5.86
CA ALA A 67 6.21 5.90 5.79
C ALA A 67 5.51 5.95 7.14
N GLY A 68 5.02 7.12 7.53
CA GLY A 68 4.13 7.30 8.66
C GLY A 68 2.69 6.97 8.29
N LEU A 69 2.04 6.17 9.12
CA LEU A 69 0.61 5.90 9.06
C LEU A 69 -0.11 6.78 10.08
N TYR A 70 -1.01 7.62 9.60
CA TYR A 70 -1.92 8.42 10.41
C TYR A 70 -3.30 7.75 10.39
N VAL A 71 -3.83 7.52 11.59
CA VAL A 71 -5.09 6.80 11.80
C VAL A 71 -6.00 7.69 12.62
N GLN A 72 -7.15 8.06 12.05
CA GLN A 72 -8.19 8.83 12.74
C GLN A 72 -9.46 7.98 12.80
N ARG A 73 -10.06 7.88 13.99
CA ARG A 73 -11.35 7.25 14.20
C ARG A 73 -12.43 8.32 14.26
N ASP A 74 -13.54 8.10 13.59
CA ASP A 74 -14.76 8.91 13.71
C ASP A 74 -15.96 8.04 14.13
N ALA A 75 -17.17 8.58 14.03
CA ALA A 75 -18.40 7.87 14.43
C ALA A 75 -18.73 6.69 13.49
N ASP A 76 -18.28 6.75 12.24
CA ASP A 76 -18.70 5.85 11.16
C ASP A 76 -17.57 4.90 10.70
N GLY A 77 -16.33 5.12 11.13
CA GLY A 77 -15.21 4.23 10.85
C GLY A 77 -13.83 4.83 11.09
N TRP A 78 -12.96 4.65 10.09
CA TRP A 78 -11.55 4.98 10.15
C TRP A 78 -11.10 5.73 8.89
N ASP A 79 -10.45 6.87 9.09
CA ASP A 79 -9.72 7.59 8.07
C ASP A 79 -8.22 7.27 8.19
N LEU A 80 -7.65 6.75 7.09
CA LEU A 80 -6.26 6.31 7.03
C LEU A 80 -5.48 7.14 6.03
N THR A 81 -4.33 7.63 6.45
CA THR A 81 -3.41 8.37 5.57
C THR A 81 -1.99 7.87 5.72
N LEU A 82 -1.39 7.37 4.64
CA LEU A 82 0.01 6.95 4.58
C LEU A 82 0.85 8.03 3.88
N ARG A 83 1.88 8.57 4.54
CA ARG A 83 2.79 9.60 3.97
C ARG A 83 4.24 9.33 4.34
N HIS A 84 5.17 9.80 3.52
CA HIS A 84 6.60 9.89 3.82
C HIS A 84 6.95 11.35 4.07
#